data_AF-A0A946S9F8-F1
#
_entry.id   AF-A0A946S9F8-F1
#
_cell.length_a   1.000
_cell.length_b   1.000
_cell.length_c   1.000
_cell.angle_alpha   90.00
_cell.angle_beta   90.00
_cell.angle_gamma   90.00
#
_symmetry.space_group_name_H-M   'P 1'
#
loop_
_entity.id
_entity.type
_entity.pdbx_description
1 polymer ?
#
loop_
_entity_poly.entity_id
_entity_poly.type
_entity_poly.pdbx_seq_one_letter_code
_entity_poly.pdbx_strand_id
1 'polypeptide(L)'
;MISRKTPKADLENKRSTWRALGFIASLAFILIAISWTNYEVLVRQAINFEADLLEDEEIPVNVVTPPPPPPPPQQTTVIEIVDDEEEIEIELEIEDIELDDDTDIEIIEDDD
;
A
#
# COMPACT_ATOMS: atom_id res chain seq x y z
N MET A 1 2.08 -63.34 -11.21
CA MET A 1 1.81 -63.32 -9.75
C MET A 1 0.43 -63.92 -9.52
N ILE A 2 0.32 -64.92 -8.65
CA ILE A 2 -0.97 -65.53 -8.30
C ILE A 2 -1.65 -64.61 -7.28
N SER A 3 -2.82 -64.06 -7.64
CA SER A 3 -3.59 -63.21 -6.71
C SER A 3 -4.09 -64.06 -5.55
N ARG A 4 -3.67 -63.73 -4.33
CA ARG A 4 -4.17 -64.37 -3.09
C ARG A 4 -5.46 -63.72 -2.58
N LYS A 5 -5.92 -62.64 -3.22
CA LYS A 5 -7.14 -61.94 -2.84
C LYS A 5 -8.32 -62.58 -3.54
N THR A 6 -9.40 -62.85 -2.79
CA THR A 6 -10.66 -63.27 -3.37
C THR A 6 -11.24 -62.11 -4.20
N PRO A 7 -11.96 -62.37 -5.30
CA PRO A 7 -12.47 -61.32 -6.19
C PRO A 7 -13.43 -60.33 -5.50
N LYS A 8 -14.01 -60.71 -4.37
CA LYS A 8 -14.84 -59.83 -3.51
C LYS A 8 -14.01 -58.92 -2.60
N ALA A 9 -12.80 -59.32 -2.24
CA ALA A 9 -11.90 -58.59 -1.34
C ALA A 9 -10.85 -57.76 -2.09
N ASP A 10 -10.92 -57.74 -3.43
CA ASP A 10 -9.98 -56.99 -4.23
C ASP A 10 -10.36 -55.51 -4.31
N LEU A 11 -9.57 -54.68 -3.64
CA LEU A 11 -9.73 -53.23 -3.54
C LEU A 11 -8.89 -52.47 -4.56
N GLU A 12 -8.11 -53.15 -5.41
CA GLU A 12 -7.26 -52.50 -6.41
C GLU A 12 -8.09 -51.61 -7.36
N ASN A 13 -9.30 -52.06 -7.70
CA ASN A 13 -10.24 -51.31 -8.54
C ASN A 13 -10.75 -50.00 -7.90
N LYS A 14 -10.60 -49.83 -6.58
CA LYS A 14 -11.01 -48.62 -5.84
C LYS A 14 -9.83 -47.76 -5.40
N ARG A 15 -8.60 -48.10 -5.77
CA ARG A 15 -7.40 -47.34 -5.41
C ARG A 15 -7.50 -45.86 -5.82
N SER A 16 -8.05 -45.59 -7.00
CA SER A 16 -8.24 -44.23 -7.51
C SER A 16 -9.23 -43.44 -6.63
N THR A 17 -10.34 -44.04 -6.22
CA THR A 17 -11.33 -43.39 -5.35
C THR A 17 -10.77 -43.09 -3.95
N TRP A 18 -9.92 -43.96 -3.40
CA TRP A 18 -9.22 -43.69 -2.14
C TRP A 18 -8.23 -42.53 -2.26
N ARG A 19 -7.56 -42.41 -3.41
CA ARG A 19 -6.67 -41.27 -3.69
C ARG A 19 -7.46 -39.97 -3.84
N ALA A 20 -8.60 -40.01 -4.56
CA ALA A 20 -9.50 -38.87 -4.70
C ALA A 20 -10.08 -38.40 -3.36
N LEU A 21 -10.44 -39.34 -2.47
CA LEU A 21 -10.91 -39.01 -1.12
C LEU A 21 -9.83 -38.30 -0.28
N GLY A 22 -8.56 -38.72 -0.42
CA GLY A 22 -7.43 -38.03 0.20
C GLY A 22 -7.24 -36.60 -0.31
N PHE A 23 -7.42 -36.36 -1.61
CA PHE A 23 -7.40 -35.01 -2.17
C PHE A 23 -8.53 -34.13 -1.61
N ILE A 24 -9.76 -34.66 -1.55
CA ILE A 24 -10.90 -33.94 -0.96
C ILE A 24 -10.61 -33.55 0.49
N ALA A 25 -10.06 -34.47 1.28
CA ALA A 25 -9.69 -34.20 2.66
C ALA A 25 -8.59 -33.11 2.75
N SER A 26 -7.55 -33.18 1.92
CA SER A 26 -6.47 -32.18 1.89
C SER A 26 -6.98 -30.80 1.51
N LEU A 27 -7.85 -30.69 0.51
CA LEU A 27 -8.44 -29.40 0.11
C LEU A 27 -9.32 -28.84 1.23
N ALA A 28 -10.09 -29.69 1.92
CA ALA A 28 -10.91 -29.26 3.07
C ALA A 28 -10.04 -28.69 4.20
N PHE A 29 -8.89 -29.31 4.51
CA PHE A 29 -7.96 -28.78 5.51
C PHE A 29 -7.39 -27.41 5.12
N ILE A 30 -7.03 -27.22 3.84
CA ILE A 30 -6.54 -25.93 3.34
C ILE A 30 -7.63 -24.85 3.49
N LEU A 31 -8.87 -25.17 3.12
CA LEU A 31 -9.99 -24.24 3.26
C LEU A 31 -10.24 -23.85 4.73
N ILE A 32 -10.19 -24.82 5.65
CA ILE A 32 -10.30 -24.54 7.09
C ILE A 32 -9.18 -23.62 7.55
N ALA A 33 -7.93 -23.89 7.16
CA ALA A 33 -6.78 -23.06 7.54
C ALA A 33 -6.88 -21.62 7.05
N ILE A 34 -7.36 -21.42 5.81
CA ILE A 34 -7.62 -20.09 5.25
C ILE A 34 -8.75 -19.40 6.03
N SER A 35 -9.84 -20.12 6.33
CA SER A 35 -10.96 -19.56 7.09
C SER A 35 -10.64 -19.24 8.56
N TRP A 36 -9.61 -19.87 9.12
CA TRP A 36 -9.08 -19.54 10.46
C TRP A 36 -8.14 -18.34 10.45
N THR A 37 -7.62 -17.93 9.29
CA THR A 37 -6.78 -16.73 9.18
C THR A 37 -7.66 -15.49 9.27
N ASN A 38 -7.54 -14.74 10.36
CA ASN A 38 -8.29 -13.50 10.60
C ASN A 38 -7.69 -12.32 9.82
N TYR A 39 -7.99 -12.22 8.53
CA TYR A 39 -7.61 -11.05 7.73
C TYR A 39 -8.22 -9.74 8.27
N GLU A 40 -9.41 -9.81 8.88
CA GLU A 40 -10.07 -8.60 9.40
C GLU A 40 -9.37 -7.96 10.61
N VAL A 41 -8.67 -8.73 11.44
CA VAL A 41 -7.95 -8.18 12.61
C VAL A 41 -6.72 -7.39 12.17
N LEU A 42 -6.01 -7.89 11.15
CA LEU A 42 -4.81 -7.24 10.61
C LEU A 42 -5.15 -5.90 9.95
N VAL A 43 -6.27 -5.81 9.21
CA VAL A 43 -6.71 -4.55 8.60
C VAL A 43 -7.11 -3.52 9.65
N ARG A 44 -7.82 -3.94 10.71
CA ARG A 44 -8.17 -3.03 11.82
C ARG A 44 -6.93 -2.54 12.55
N GLN A 45 -5.94 -3.40 12.79
CA GLN A 45 -4.69 -3.01 13.43
C GLN A 45 -3.88 -2.04 12.57
N ALA A 46 -3.82 -2.25 11.25
CA ALA A 46 -3.14 -1.34 10.33
C ALA A 46 -3.80 0.05 10.29
N ILE A 47 -5.13 0.12 10.21
CA ILE A 47 -5.87 1.39 10.23
C ILE A 47 -5.70 2.10 11.59
N ASN A 48 -5.74 1.35 12.69
CA ASN A 48 -5.54 1.94 14.02
C ASN A 48 -4.10 2.45 14.20
N PHE A 49 -3.10 1.77 13.65
CA PHE A 49 -1.71 2.22 13.68
C PHE A 49 -1.51 3.50 12.88
N GLU A 50 -2.12 3.60 11.69
CA GLU A 50 -2.09 4.82 10.88
C GLU A 50 -2.83 5.99 11.56
N ALA A 51 -3.94 5.70 12.24
CA ALA A 51 -4.69 6.71 13.00
C ALA A 51 -3.92 7.21 14.25
N ASP A 52 -3.21 6.34 14.95
CA ASP A 52 -2.36 6.67 16.10
C ASP A 52 -1.19 7.58 15.67
N LEU A 53 -0.55 7.26 14.53
CA LEU A 53 0.50 8.10 13.94
C LEU A 53 0.00 9.48 13.49
N LEU A 54 -1.23 9.58 13.01
CA LEU A 54 -1.87 10.84 12.61
C LEU A 54 -2.31 11.69 13.81
N GLU A 55 -2.65 11.08 14.95
CA GLU A 55 -3.05 11.83 16.16
C GLU A 55 -1.85 12.49 16.84
N ASP A 56 -0.66 11.88 16.75
CA ASP A 56 0.61 12.43 17.26
C ASP A 56 1.20 13.54 16.35
N GLU A 57 0.74 13.67 15.10
CA GLU A 57 1.16 14.75 14.20
C GLU A 57 0.29 16.01 14.40
N GLU A 58 0.73 16.91 15.28
CA GLU A 58 0.09 18.21 15.48
C GLU A 58 0.11 19.06 14.19
N ILE A 59 -1.00 19.09 13.44
CA ILE A 59 -1.15 19.97 12.28
C ILE A 59 -1.06 21.42 12.75
N PRO A 60 -0.10 22.24 12.29
CA PRO A 60 -0.01 23.63 12.71
C PRO A 60 -1.27 24.38 12.27
N VAL A 61 -2.03 24.90 13.23
CA VAL A 61 -3.15 25.81 12.94
C VAL A 61 -2.59 27.06 12.27
N ASN A 62 -2.90 27.22 10.98
CA ASN A 62 -2.68 28.47 10.27
C ASN A 62 -3.60 29.54 10.87
N VAL A 63 -3.07 30.31 11.83
CA VAL A 63 -3.72 31.52 12.34
C VAL A 63 -3.70 32.55 11.22
N VAL A 64 -4.77 32.61 10.42
CA VAL A 64 -4.93 33.66 9.41
C VAL A 64 -5.17 34.98 10.16
N THR A 65 -4.10 35.72 10.42
CA THR A 65 -4.24 37.11 10.90
C THR A 65 -5.04 37.87 9.85
N PRO A 66 -6.11 38.60 10.22
CA PRO A 66 -6.87 39.39 9.25
C PRO A 66 -5.89 40.31 8.52
N PRO A 67 -6.03 40.45 7.18
CA PRO A 67 -5.13 41.30 6.42
C PRO A 67 -5.13 42.71 7.02
N PRO A 68 -3.96 43.35 7.19
CA PRO A 68 -3.89 44.70 7.72
C PRO A 68 -4.81 45.62 6.90
N PRO A 69 -5.50 46.57 7.54
CA PRO A 69 -6.42 47.47 6.84
C PRO A 69 -5.68 48.18 5.69
N PRO A 70 -6.33 48.33 4.52
CA PRO A 70 -5.68 48.88 3.34
C PRO A 70 -5.13 50.28 3.66
N PRO A 71 -3.88 50.58 3.25
CA PRO A 71 -3.29 51.90 3.45
C PRO A 71 -4.18 52.96 2.78
N PRO A 72 -4.32 54.15 3.41
CA PRO A 72 -5.11 55.23 2.83
C PRO A 72 -4.64 55.53 1.41
N PRO A 73 -5.55 55.83 0.46
CA PRO A 73 -5.21 56.04 -0.93
C PRO A 73 -4.15 57.13 -1.02
N GLN A 74 -2.99 56.78 -1.56
CA GLN A 74 -1.92 57.72 -1.82
C GLN A 74 -2.48 58.74 -2.82
N GLN A 75 -2.38 60.03 -2.46
CA GLN A 75 -2.68 61.10 -3.41
C GLN A 75 -1.77 60.90 -4.60
N THR A 76 -2.36 60.69 -5.77
CA THR A 76 -1.66 60.38 -7.01
C THR A 76 -0.73 61.53 -7.37
N THR A 77 0.56 61.39 -7.03
CA THR A 77 1.61 62.08 -7.77
C THR A 77 1.92 61.18 -8.96
N VAL A 78 1.63 61.67 -10.15
CA VAL A 78 1.81 60.97 -11.42
C VAL A 78 3.29 60.59 -11.54
N ILE A 79 3.58 59.28 -11.60
CA ILE A 79 4.90 58.74 -11.91
C ILE A 79 4.78 58.00 -13.24
N GLU A 80 5.61 58.38 -14.21
CA GLU A 80 5.73 57.76 -15.53
C GLU A 80 6.44 56.41 -15.38
N ILE A 81 5.75 55.33 -15.78
CA ILE A 81 6.23 53.95 -15.69
C ILE A 81 7.09 53.67 -16.93
N VAL A 82 8.30 53.17 -16.74
CA VAL A 82 9.11 52.54 -17.78
C VAL A 82 8.91 51.03 -17.62
N ASP A 83 8.47 50.37 -18.70
CA ASP A 83 8.18 48.93 -18.74
C ASP A 83 9.48 48.12 -18.84
N ASP A 84 9.78 47.29 -17.83
CA ASP A 84 10.72 46.17 -17.95
C ASP A 84 9.91 44.87 -17.89
N GLU A 85 9.64 44.30 -19.07
CA GLU A 85 9.09 42.95 -19.26
C GLU A 85 10.26 41.94 -19.39
N GLU A 86 10.64 41.26 -18.32
CA GLU A 86 11.40 40.00 -18.42
C GLU A 86 10.51 38.85 -17.93
N GLU A 87 10.05 38.04 -18.89
CA GLU A 87 9.29 36.81 -18.67
C GLU A 87 10.24 35.70 -18.23
N ILE A 88 10.15 35.28 -16.97
CA ILE A 88 10.98 34.19 -16.45
C ILE A 88 10.30 32.86 -16.80
N GLU A 89 10.72 32.24 -17.91
CA GLU A 89 10.34 30.86 -18.27
C GLU A 89 11.05 29.88 -17.33
N ILE A 90 10.36 29.43 -16.27
CA ILE A 90 10.85 28.33 -15.41
C ILE A 90 10.06 27.07 -15.79
N GLU A 91 10.56 26.32 -16.76
CA GLU A 91 10.10 24.94 -17.00
C GLU A 91 10.76 24.04 -15.94
N LEU A 92 9.96 23.62 -14.95
CA LEU A 92 10.39 22.67 -13.92
C LEU A 92 10.52 21.28 -14.56
N GLU A 93 11.73 20.91 -14.96
CA GLU A 93 12.05 19.56 -15.43
C GLU A 93 12.13 18.61 -14.22
N ILE A 94 11.11 17.77 -14.08
CA ILE A 94 11.04 16.74 -13.05
C ILE A 94 11.66 15.47 -13.66
N GLU A 95 12.81 15.04 -13.14
CA GLU A 95 13.48 13.82 -13.57
C GLU A 95 12.78 12.60 -12.96
N ASP A 96 12.20 11.74 -13.81
CA ASP A 96 11.54 10.50 -13.37
C ASP A 96 12.57 9.48 -12.89
N ILE A 97 12.50 9.12 -11.61
CA ILE A 97 13.33 8.08 -10.99
C ILE A 97 12.50 6.79 -10.95
N GLU A 98 12.48 6.06 -12.06
CA GLU A 98 11.97 4.68 -12.10
C GLU A 98 13.06 3.70 -11.66
N LEU A 99 12.76 2.83 -10.69
CA LEU A 99 13.66 1.76 -10.22
C LEU A 99 13.35 0.46 -10.98
N ASP A 100 14.39 -0.19 -11.52
CA ASP A 100 14.29 -1.48 -12.22
C ASP A 100 14.66 -2.65 -11.29
N ASP A 101 14.32 -3.89 -11.69
CA ASP A 101 14.57 -5.12 -10.90
C ASP A 101 16.07 -5.38 -10.62
N ASP A 102 16.96 -4.79 -11.42
CA ASP A 102 18.42 -4.83 -11.26
C ASP A 102 18.96 -3.75 -10.30
N THR A 103 18.09 -2.91 -9.70
CA THR A 103 18.54 -1.84 -8.80
C THR A 103 18.86 -2.40 -7.42
N ASP A 104 20.15 -2.38 -7.06
CA ASP A 104 20.64 -2.83 -5.75
C ASP A 104 20.18 -1.87 -4.63
N ILE A 105 19.30 -2.37 -3.75
CA ILE A 105 18.81 -1.63 -2.58
C ILE A 105 19.67 -2.01 -1.37
N GLU A 106 20.50 -1.08 -0.91
CA GLU A 106 21.31 -1.27 0.30
C GLU A 106 20.43 -1.10 1.54
N ILE A 107 20.13 -2.22 2.21
CA ILE A 107 19.39 -2.21 3.48
C ILE A 107 20.35 -1.75 4.57
N ILE A 108 20.17 -0.52 5.03
CA ILE A 108 20.88 0.01 6.19
C ILE A 108 20.27 -0.68 7.41
N GLU A 109 21.04 -1.55 8.07
CA GLU A 109 20.68 -2.06 9.39
C GLU A 109 20.84 -0.90 10.38
N ASP A 110 19.72 -0.39 10.88
CA ASP A 110 19.73 0.47 12.07
C ASP A 110 20.13 -0.42 13.26
N ASP A 111 21.41 -0.33 13.66
CA ASP A 111 21.96 -0.94 14.87
C ASP A 111 21.31 -0.29 16.11
N ASP A 112 20.24 -0.91 16.64
CA ASP A 112 19.69 -0.67 17.98
C ASP A 112 19.88 -1.91 18.90
#